data_AF-A0A348V106-F1
#
_entry.id   AF-A0A348V106-F1
#
_cell.length_a   1.000
_cell.length_b   1.000
_cell.length_c   1.000
_cell.angle_alpha   90.00
_cell.angle_beta   90.00
_cell.angle_gamma   90.00
#
_symmetry.space_group_name_H-M   'P 1'
#
loop_
_entity.id
_entity.type
_entity.pdbx_description
1 polymer ?
#
loop_
_entity_poly.entity_id
_entity_poly.type
_entity_poly.pdbx_seq_one_letter_code
_entity_poly.pdbx_strand_id
1 'polypeptide(L)' 'MKLAIASDHAGYDLKKEVLAYLQTAGVSFVDFGCGPGDSVDYVDYGAEAMRRVVNGEF' A
#
# COMPACT_ATOMS: atom_id res chain seq x y z
N MET A 1 -13.97 -6.29 -4.30
CA MET A 1 -12.65 -5.92 -4.85
C MET A 1 -11.91 -5.15 -3.79
N LYS A 2 -10.77 -5.67 -3.35
CA LYS A 2 -9.92 -5.01 -2.35
C LYS A 2 -8.60 -4.64 -3.02
N LEU A 3 -8.06 -3.45 -2.75
CA LEU A 3 -6.76 -3.04 -3.28
C LEU A 3 -5.64 -3.36 -2.28
N ALA A 4 -4.52 -3.87 -2.76
CA ALA A 4 -3.27 -3.95 -2.00
C ALA A 4 -2.41 -2.74 -2.39
N ILE A 5 -1.96 -1.97 -1.41
CA ILE A 5 -1.21 -0.72 -1.63
C ILE A 5 0.07 -0.77 -0.81
N ALA A 6 1.19 -0.43 -1.45
CA ALA A 6 2.50 -0.35 -0.82
C ALA A 6 3.33 0.75 -1.48
N SER A 7 4.22 1.36 -0.72
CA SER A 7 5.29 2.25 -1.20
C SER A 7 6.51 2.09 -0.31
N ASP A 8 7.67 2.56 -0.78
CA ASP A 8 8.76 2.91 0.14
C ASP A 8 8.57 4.32 0.71
N HIS A 9 9.62 4.77 1.39
CA HIS A 9 9.71 6.08 2.02
C HIS A 9 9.61 7.25 1.03
N ALA A 10 10.09 7.08 -0.21
CA ALA A 10 9.98 8.11 -1.23
C ALA A 10 8.53 8.32 -1.70
N GLY A 11 7.72 7.26 -1.69
CA GLY A 11 6.30 7.31 -2.06
C GLY A 11 5.31 7.60 -0.93
N TYR A 12 5.77 7.75 0.31
CA TYR A 12 4.91 7.77 1.51
C TYR A 12 3.84 8.87 1.47
N ASP A 13 4.22 10.11 1.17
CA ASP A 13 3.27 11.23 1.18
C ASP A 13 2.20 11.09 0.09
N LEU A 14 2.59 10.67 -1.11
CA LEU A 14 1.62 10.41 -2.18
C LEU A 14 0.70 9.24 -1.84
N LYS A 15 1.25 8.16 -1.26
CA LYS A 15 0.45 7.02 -0.82
C LYS A 15 -0.66 7.50 0.11
N LYS A 16 -0.36 8.34 1.10
CA LYS A 16 -1.37 8.88 2.03
C LYS A 16 -2.52 9.59 1.34
N GLU A 17 -2.22 10.46 0.37
CA GLU A 17 -3.26 11.16 -0.39
C GLU A 17 -4.13 10.19 -1.20
N VAL A 18 -3.52 9.14 -1.77
CA VAL A 18 -4.25 8.07 -2.45
C VAL A 18 -5.13 7.29 -1.48
N LEU A 19 -4.65 6.95 -0.28
CA LEU A 19 -5.46 6.24 0.72
C LEU A 19 -6.66 7.08 1.18
N ALA A 20 -6.46 8.38 1.40
CA ALA A 20 -7.53 9.31 1.75
C ALA A 20 -8.58 9.39 0.63
N TYR A 21 -8.14 9.51 -0.62
CA TYR A 21 -9.03 9.49 -1.78
C TYR A 21 -9.83 8.18 -1.84
N LEU A 22 -9.18 7.02 -1.74
CA LEU A 22 -9.84 5.71 -1.81
C LEU A 22 -10.86 5.53 -0.67
N GLN A 23 -10.54 6.02 0.53
CA GLN A 23 -11.45 6.02 1.65
C GLN A 23 -12.70 6.86 1.35
N THR A 24 -12.54 8.08 0.82
CA THR A 24 -13.67 8.93 0.42
C THR A 24 -14.49 8.33 -0.73
N ALA A 25 -13.86 7.56 -1.62
CA ALA A 25 -14.51 6.85 -2.71
C ALA A 25 -15.19 5.53 -2.28
N GLY A 26 -15.09 5.13 -1.01
CA GLY A 26 -15.66 3.88 -0.50
C GLY A 26 -14.96 2.62 -1.03
N VAL A 27 -13.72 2.75 -1.53
CA VAL A 27 -12.94 1.62 -2.05
C VAL A 27 -12.22 0.93 -0.90
N SER A 28 -12.38 -0.38 -0.77
CA SER A 28 -11.69 -1.18 0.25
C SER A 28 -10.22 -1.40 -0.14
N PHE A 29 -9.30 -1.19 0.79
CA PHE A 29 -7.87 -1.42 0.57
C PHE A 29 -7.16 -1.98 1.83
N VAL A 30 -5.93 -2.44 1.65
CA VAL A 30 -4.94 -2.71 2.72
C VAL A 30 -3.67 -1.96 2.38
N ASP A 31 -3.18 -1.14 3.30
CA ASP A 31 -1.86 -0.53 3.24
C ASP A 31 -0.84 -1.48 3.88
N PHE A 32 0.15 -1.90 3.09
CA PHE A 32 1.22 -2.77 3.55
C PHE A 32 2.41 -1.98 4.10
N GLY A 33 2.51 -0.68 3.84
CA GLY A 33 3.59 0.18 4.30
C GLY A 33 4.21 1.01 3.17
N CYS A 34 5.28 1.77 3.41
CA CYS A 34 5.97 1.97 4.70
C CYS A 34 5.25 2.95 5.65
N GLY A 35 5.79 3.13 6.85
CA GLY A 35 5.35 4.10 7.86
C GLY A 35 6.06 5.47 7.75
N PRO A 36 5.65 6.44 8.59
CA PRO A 36 6.23 7.79 8.61
C PRO A 36 7.68 7.80 9.10
N GLY A 37 8.56 8.45 8.35
CA GLY A 37 9.96 8.63 8.75
C GLY A 37 10.84 7.38 8.59
N ASP A 38 10.28 6.31 8.03
CA ASP A 38 11.02 5.10 7.70
C ASP A 38 12.02 5.38 6.56
N SER A 39 13.15 4.69 6.56
CA SER A 39 14.03 4.55 5.40
C SER A 39 14.19 3.06 5.14
N VAL A 40 13.59 2.62 4.05
CA VAL A 40 13.33 1.20 3.78
C VAL A 40 13.43 0.90 2.29
N ASP A 41 13.68 -0.36 1.98
CA ASP A 41 13.65 -0.86 0.62
C ASP A 41 12.22 -1.20 0.20
N TYR A 42 11.81 -0.71 -0.98
CA TYR A 42 10.46 -0.93 -1.51
C TYR A 42 10.11 -2.41 -1.69
N VAL A 43 11.10 -3.29 -1.85
CA VAL A 43 10.91 -4.71 -2.13
C VAL A 43 10.21 -5.42 -0.98
N ASP A 44 10.50 -5.06 0.27
CA ASP A 44 9.92 -5.71 1.45
C ASP A 44 8.40 -5.54 1.51
N TYR A 45 7.92 -4.33 1.17
CA TYR A 45 6.50 -3.99 1.17
C TYR A 45 5.80 -4.42 -0.12
N GLY A 46 6.43 -4.18 -1.27
CA GLY A 46 5.88 -4.52 -2.57
C GLY A 46 5.73 -6.03 -2.78
N ALA A 47 6.73 -6.82 -2.37
CA ALA A 47 6.69 -8.28 -2.51
C ALA A 47 5.62 -8.91 -1.63
N GLU A 48 5.44 -8.42 -0.39
CA GLU A 48 4.38 -8.91 0.51
C GLU A 48 2.98 -8.60 -0.06
N ALA A 49 2.75 -7.36 -0.49
CA ALA A 49 1.48 -6.98 -1.14
C ALA A 49 1.18 -7.86 -2.37
N MET A 50 2.17 -8.02 -3.26
CA MET A 50 2.02 -8.81 -4.49
C MET A 50 1.78 -10.29 -4.22
N ARG A 51 2.43 -10.88 -3.21
CA ARG A 51 2.23 -12.28 -2.83
C ARG A 51 0.77 -12.56 -2.50
N ARG A 52 0.13 -11.68 -1.72
CA ARG A 52 -1.27 -11.85 -1.32
C ARG A 52 -2.24 -11.68 -2.48
N VAL A 53 -1.94 -10.77 -3.41
CA VAL A 53 -2.72 -10.62 -4.66
C VAL A 53 -2.63 -11.89 -5.51
N VAL A 54 -1.42 -12.39 -5.73
CA VAL A 54 -1.19 -13.62 -6.53
C VAL A 54 -1.84 -14.85 -5.91
N ASN A 55 -1.93 -14.91 -4.57
CA ASN A 55 -2.61 -15.99 -3.85
C ASN A 55 -4.15 -15.90 -3.87
N GLY A 56 -4.74 -14.86 -4.48
CA GLY A 56 -6.19 -14.69 -4.59
C GLY A 56 -6.87 -14.13 -3.35
N GLU A 57 -6.13 -13.44 -2.47
CA GLU A 57 -6.68 -12.84 -1.25
C GLU A 57 -7.33 -11.45 -1.46
N PHE A 58 -7.37 -10.95 -2.71
CA PHE A 58 -7.80 -9.58 -3.07
C PHE A 58 -8.74 -9.53 -4.28
#